data_AF-A0A2G2CYL3-F1
#
_entry.id   AF-A0A2G2CYL3-F1
#
_cell.length_a   1.000
_cell.length_b   1.000
_cell.length_c   1.000
_cell.angle_alpha   90.00
_cell.angle_beta   90.00
_cell.angle_gamma   90.00
#
_symmetry.space_group_name_H-M   'P 1'
#
loop_
_entity.id
_entity.type
_entity.pdbx_description
1 polymer ?
#
loop_
_entity_poly.entity_id
_entity_poly.type
_entity_poly.pdbx_seq_one_letter_code
_entity_poly.pdbx_strand_id
1 'polypeptide(L)'
;MPSSDPAPFIAFLTEVDARSYSGAPLFNMGGGGAVAGPAQDYFEDALNFLNGRGSQPTRDLDSLVKTIKGATWTIYLNADDRIVIEDTAGGFTLNASADRVAFGFPATGIITSLPVAGPTNQIIAPLNWVRGNVQNAHLALDDGAVGQVPDTAYRAQDVITMLRSQALTDADSADKATNLETQTNAIYDVGGRRYRWGINAIGHAWLATDSATGTQPDASGFLFDDFQLWLGFKGDEALQIVADATTGTNLEYIEATYPCQGAIMPSRQVTRITDRFEEITHGVRLTSGELASNKVMDWSTFVIDWTLDGPADCRDLSSHWFNVVSRAPQAVRWALYQVWGDPRRARFTVDVRTDVSGTTETYDLLGTAELNGYRGRIRGRRSLADTSRKTERWPSTLRRRLPVTTILEAAED
;
A
#
# COMPACT_ATOMS: atom_id res chain seq x y z
N MET A 1 -10.64 23.52 4.87
CA MET A 1 -11.84 22.78 5.31
C MET A 1 -11.37 21.52 6.02
N PRO A 2 -12.03 21.02 7.09
CA PRO A 2 -11.76 19.67 7.54
C PRO A 2 -12.16 18.73 6.39
N SER A 3 -11.24 17.87 5.94
CA SER A 3 -11.53 16.89 4.89
C SER A 3 -12.63 15.95 5.37
N SER A 4 -13.62 15.69 4.53
CA SER A 4 -14.71 14.73 4.78
C SER A 4 -14.26 13.27 4.65
N ASP A 5 -13.02 12.95 5.03
CA ASP A 5 -12.57 11.56 5.09
C ASP A 5 -13.21 10.93 6.34
N PRO A 6 -13.92 9.78 6.24
CA PRO A 6 -14.13 8.95 7.42
C PRO A 6 -12.74 8.70 8.01
N ALA A 7 -12.55 9.18 9.24
CA ALA A 7 -11.25 9.36 9.87
C ALA A 7 -10.34 8.14 9.62
N PRO A 8 -9.20 8.29 8.93
CA PRO A 8 -8.48 7.16 8.35
C PRO A 8 -7.99 6.18 9.41
N PHE A 9 -8.22 4.88 9.16
CA PHE A 9 -7.62 3.81 9.93
C PHE A 9 -6.10 3.86 9.76
N ILE A 10 -5.35 3.66 10.84
CA ILE A 10 -3.91 3.47 10.77
C ILE A 10 -3.60 1.99 10.49
N ALA A 11 -2.42 1.70 9.96
CA ALA A 11 -1.92 0.34 9.92
C ALA A 11 -0.46 0.29 10.33
N PHE A 12 -0.11 -0.73 11.12
CA PHE A 12 1.27 -1.15 11.30
C PHE A 12 1.50 -2.38 10.45
N LEU A 13 2.43 -2.28 9.50
CA LEU A 13 2.89 -3.43 8.75
C LEU A 13 4.30 -3.79 9.20
N THR A 14 4.60 -5.08 9.33
CA THR A 14 5.90 -5.57 9.79
C THR A 14 6.69 -6.17 8.65
N GLU A 15 8.01 -6.17 8.80
CA GLU A 15 8.93 -6.92 7.92
C GLU A 15 8.46 -8.35 7.70
N VAL A 16 8.70 -8.87 6.50
CA VAL A 16 8.51 -10.29 6.19
C VAL A 16 9.88 -10.93 6.01
N ASP A 17 10.22 -11.86 6.91
CA ASP A 17 11.37 -12.75 6.76
C ASP A 17 10.96 -13.94 5.88
N ALA A 18 11.33 -13.85 4.60
CA ALA A 18 11.00 -14.83 3.57
C ALA A 18 12.08 -15.89 3.38
N ARG A 19 13.15 -15.91 4.19
CA ARG A 19 14.23 -16.92 4.08
C ARG A 19 13.73 -18.35 4.21
N SER A 20 12.71 -18.57 5.05
CA SER A 20 12.08 -19.88 5.24
C SER A 20 11.20 -20.29 4.05
N TYR A 21 10.80 -19.34 3.21
CA TYR A 21 9.93 -19.52 2.05
C TYR A 21 10.72 -19.60 0.74
N SER A 22 11.95 -19.07 0.71
CA SER A 22 12.75 -18.91 -0.50
C SER A 22 12.91 -20.22 -1.28
N GLY A 23 12.36 -20.25 -2.50
CA GLY A 23 12.38 -21.41 -3.40
C GLY A 23 11.46 -22.57 -2.98
N ALA A 24 10.81 -22.52 -1.82
CA ALA A 24 9.87 -23.54 -1.37
C ALA A 24 8.51 -23.38 -2.09
N PRO A 25 7.78 -24.47 -2.41
CA PRO A 25 6.44 -24.36 -2.97
C PRO A 25 5.47 -23.83 -1.89
N LEU A 26 4.84 -22.69 -2.14
CA LEU A 26 3.94 -22.03 -1.18
C LEU A 26 2.49 -22.44 -1.35
N PHE A 27 1.99 -22.42 -2.59
CA PHE A 27 0.62 -22.79 -2.92
C PHE A 27 0.46 -23.18 -4.40
N ASN A 28 -0.63 -23.86 -4.72
CA ASN A 28 -1.05 -24.20 -6.07
C ASN A 28 -2.57 -24.01 -6.20
N MET A 29 -3.01 -23.16 -7.11
CA MET A 29 -4.43 -22.85 -7.33
C MET A 29 -5.13 -23.82 -8.31
N GLY A 30 -4.43 -24.84 -8.80
CA GLY A 30 -4.91 -25.75 -9.83
C GLY A 30 -4.57 -25.28 -11.26
N GLY A 31 -4.54 -26.21 -12.22
CA GLY A 31 -4.27 -25.89 -13.63
C GLY A 31 -2.85 -25.42 -13.99
N GLY A 32 -1.92 -25.35 -13.02
CA GLY A 32 -0.52 -24.93 -13.21
C GLY A 32 0.44 -25.53 -12.17
N GLY A 33 1.69 -25.07 -12.18
CA GLY A 33 2.72 -25.46 -11.18
C GLY A 33 2.51 -24.77 -9.84
N ALA A 34 3.25 -25.19 -8.80
CA ALA A 34 3.23 -24.48 -7.52
C ALA A 34 3.97 -23.14 -7.63
N VAL A 35 3.43 -22.10 -7.00
CA VAL A 35 4.12 -20.81 -6.83
C VAL A 35 5.21 -21.00 -5.79
N ALA A 36 6.46 -20.74 -6.20
CA ALA A 36 7.60 -20.79 -5.30
C ALA A 36 7.69 -19.51 -4.47
N GLY A 37 8.22 -19.63 -3.27
CA GLY A 37 8.47 -18.47 -2.43
C GLY A 37 9.58 -17.59 -3.01
N PRO A 38 9.49 -16.27 -2.80
CA PRO A 38 10.44 -15.32 -3.35
C PRO A 38 11.90 -15.65 -3.05
N ALA A 39 12.79 -15.46 -4.02
CA ALA A 39 14.24 -15.64 -3.82
C ALA A 39 14.88 -14.60 -2.89
N GLN A 40 14.08 -13.68 -2.34
CA GLN A 40 14.53 -12.59 -1.49
C GLN A 40 14.31 -12.92 -0.01
N ASP A 41 15.28 -12.51 0.82
CA ASP A 41 15.29 -12.83 2.24
C ASP A 41 14.35 -11.96 3.08
N TYR A 42 14.31 -10.65 2.83
CA TYR A 42 13.55 -9.70 3.65
C TYR A 42 12.78 -8.72 2.79
N PHE A 43 11.53 -8.47 3.16
CA PHE A 43 10.68 -7.45 2.57
C PHE A 43 10.37 -6.39 3.61
N GLU A 44 10.36 -5.12 3.20
CA GLU A 44 10.21 -3.98 4.11
C GLU A 44 8.97 -4.10 4.99
N ASP A 45 7.86 -4.53 4.39
CA ASP A 45 6.64 -4.89 5.09
C ASP A 45 5.77 -5.89 4.31
N ALA A 46 4.66 -6.29 4.92
CA ALA A 46 3.71 -7.23 4.33
C ALA A 46 3.15 -6.79 2.97
N LEU A 47 2.93 -5.49 2.73
CA LEU A 47 2.38 -5.03 1.45
C LEU A 47 3.46 -5.08 0.35
N ASN A 48 4.69 -4.72 0.69
CA ASN A 48 5.84 -4.88 -0.19
C ASN A 48 6.08 -6.36 -0.56
N PHE A 49 5.93 -7.28 0.40
CA PHE A 49 5.97 -8.72 0.11
C PHE A 49 4.87 -9.18 -0.85
N LEU A 50 3.63 -8.72 -0.65
CA LEU A 50 2.48 -9.15 -1.43
C LEU A 50 2.51 -8.62 -2.87
N ASN A 51 2.66 -7.31 -3.06
CA ASN A 51 2.51 -6.67 -4.36
C ASN A 51 3.57 -5.60 -4.67
N GLY A 52 4.63 -5.48 -3.87
CA GLY A 52 5.70 -4.50 -4.10
C GLY A 52 5.25 -3.03 -4.04
N ARG A 53 4.01 -2.74 -3.60
CA ARG A 53 3.37 -1.42 -3.63
C ARG A 53 3.33 -0.80 -5.02
N GLY A 54 3.10 -1.62 -6.05
CA GLY A 54 3.00 -1.18 -7.43
C GLY A 54 2.38 -2.24 -8.32
N SER A 55 2.10 -1.88 -9.55
CA SER A 55 1.63 -2.80 -10.59
C SER A 55 2.78 -3.34 -11.40
N GLN A 56 2.69 -4.59 -11.83
CA GLN A 56 3.68 -5.17 -12.73
C GLN A 56 3.89 -4.32 -14.00
N PRO A 57 5.10 -4.37 -14.61
CA PRO A 57 5.36 -3.68 -15.86
C PRO A 57 4.26 -3.96 -16.88
N THR A 58 3.82 -2.93 -17.63
CA THR A 58 2.72 -3.00 -18.61
C THR A 58 1.30 -3.14 -18.03
N ARG A 59 1.16 -3.20 -16.69
CA ARG A 59 -0.12 -3.38 -15.99
C ARG A 59 -0.50 -2.19 -15.10
N ASP A 60 0.34 -1.16 -15.06
CA ASP A 60 -0.02 0.14 -14.49
C ASP A 60 -1.03 0.88 -15.38
N LEU A 61 -1.77 1.83 -14.81
CA LEU A 61 -2.82 2.58 -15.51
C LEU A 61 -2.34 3.30 -16.76
N ASP A 62 -1.12 3.83 -16.75
CA ASP A 62 -0.51 4.50 -17.90
C ASP A 62 -0.28 3.49 -19.05
N SER A 63 0.25 2.31 -18.74
CA SER A 63 0.41 1.23 -19.71
C SER A 63 -0.92 0.70 -20.24
N LEU A 64 -1.94 0.61 -19.38
CA LEU A 64 -3.28 0.17 -19.76
C LEU A 64 -3.95 1.16 -20.71
N VAL A 65 -3.95 2.47 -20.40
CA VAL A 65 -4.54 3.47 -21.30
C VAL A 65 -3.87 3.44 -22.67
N LYS A 66 -2.54 3.28 -22.72
CA LYS A 66 -1.79 3.19 -23.97
C LYS A 66 -2.17 1.96 -24.79
N THR A 67 -2.43 0.85 -24.13
CA THR A 67 -2.87 -0.38 -24.78
C THR A 67 -4.28 -0.24 -25.37
N ILE A 68 -5.17 0.47 -24.68
CA ILE A 68 -6.60 0.56 -25.04
C ILE A 68 -6.88 1.70 -26.02
N LYS A 69 -6.23 2.84 -25.85
CA LYS A 69 -6.47 4.09 -26.59
C LYS A 69 -5.34 4.47 -27.54
N GLY A 70 -4.13 3.96 -27.31
CA GLY A 70 -2.95 4.22 -28.15
C GLY A 70 -1.85 4.98 -27.43
N ALA A 71 -0.64 4.96 -28.00
CA ALA A 71 0.58 5.44 -27.35
C ALA A 71 0.63 6.95 -27.02
N THR A 72 -0.29 7.75 -27.57
CA THR A 72 -0.37 9.20 -27.34
C THR A 72 -1.08 9.56 -26.04
N TRP A 73 -1.76 8.57 -25.44
CA TRP A 73 -2.47 8.70 -24.18
C TRP A 73 -1.55 8.45 -22.99
N THR A 74 -1.75 9.20 -21.92
CA THR A 74 -1.08 8.98 -20.65
C THR A 74 -2.04 9.22 -19.47
N ILE A 75 -1.80 8.49 -18.38
CA ILE A 75 -2.47 8.74 -17.09
C ILE A 75 -1.39 8.84 -16.03
N TYR A 76 -1.35 9.95 -15.31
CA TYR A 76 -0.32 10.21 -14.30
C TYR A 76 -0.85 11.01 -13.11
N LEU A 77 -0.04 11.11 -12.06
CA LEU A 77 -0.29 11.98 -10.92
C LEU A 77 0.51 13.27 -11.10
N ASN A 78 -0.13 14.43 -10.96
CA ASN A 78 0.55 15.72 -11.02
C ASN A 78 1.09 16.19 -9.66
N ALA A 79 1.80 17.31 -9.68
CA ALA A 79 2.38 17.96 -8.49
C ALA A 79 1.36 18.51 -7.47
N ASP A 80 0.05 18.39 -7.71
CA ASP A 80 -1.04 18.77 -6.78
C ASP A 80 -1.78 17.53 -6.21
N ASP A 81 -1.21 16.33 -6.37
CA ASP A 81 -1.84 15.05 -6.01
C ASP A 81 -3.20 14.85 -6.72
N ARG A 82 -3.26 15.18 -8.03
CA ARG A 82 -4.42 14.97 -8.91
C ARG A 82 -4.09 14.01 -10.04
N ILE A 83 -5.05 13.16 -10.35
CA ILE A 83 -5.01 12.30 -11.52
C ILE A 83 -5.20 13.17 -12.76
N VAL A 84 -4.29 13.04 -13.72
CA VAL A 84 -4.35 13.69 -15.03
C VAL A 84 -4.48 12.61 -16.08
N ILE A 85 -5.41 12.83 -17.01
CA ILE A 85 -5.53 12.06 -18.25
C ILE A 85 -5.14 13.02 -19.35
N GLU A 86 -4.21 12.62 -20.21
CA GLU A 86 -3.70 13.45 -21.31
C GLU A 86 -3.68 12.64 -22.60
N ASP A 87 -4.04 13.29 -23.70
CA ASP A 87 -3.79 12.79 -25.05
C ASP A 87 -3.06 13.86 -25.86
N THR A 88 -1.94 13.45 -26.45
CA THR A 88 -1.09 14.30 -27.29
C THR A 88 -1.53 14.34 -28.75
N ALA A 89 -2.55 13.58 -29.14
CA ALA A 89 -3.06 13.53 -30.52
C ALA A 89 -4.32 14.36 -30.75
N GLY A 90 -5.18 14.55 -29.75
CA GLY A 90 -6.44 15.24 -29.94
C GLY A 90 -7.25 15.46 -28.67
N GLY A 91 -8.47 15.96 -28.87
CA GLY A 91 -9.43 16.18 -27.79
C GLY A 91 -10.25 14.91 -27.53
N PHE A 92 -10.64 14.71 -26.28
CA PHE A 92 -11.42 13.57 -25.84
C PHE A 92 -12.40 13.98 -24.74
N THR A 93 -13.23 13.03 -24.33
CA THR A 93 -14.15 13.17 -23.22
C THR A 93 -14.04 12.02 -22.25
N LEU A 94 -14.34 12.29 -20.99
CA LEU A 94 -14.55 11.30 -19.94
C LEU A 94 -16.05 11.18 -19.69
N ASN A 95 -16.60 10.01 -20.00
CA ASN A 95 -18.03 9.74 -19.84
C ASN A 95 -18.43 9.68 -18.37
N ALA A 96 -19.70 9.96 -18.10
CA ALA A 96 -20.26 9.90 -16.75
C ALA A 96 -20.29 8.46 -16.23
N SER A 97 -19.81 8.24 -15.02
CA SER A 97 -19.84 6.95 -14.32
C SER A 97 -19.70 7.17 -12.82
N ALA A 98 -20.30 6.31 -11.99
CA ALA A 98 -20.04 6.32 -10.55
C ALA A 98 -18.58 5.96 -10.24
N ASP A 99 -17.96 5.14 -11.09
CA ASP A 99 -16.64 4.54 -10.87
C ASP A 99 -15.51 5.55 -10.88
N ARG A 100 -15.62 6.60 -11.72
CA ARG A 100 -14.57 7.62 -11.86
C ARG A 100 -14.36 8.47 -10.60
N VAL A 101 -15.25 8.36 -9.60
CA VAL A 101 -15.07 8.94 -8.26
C VAL A 101 -13.82 8.38 -7.58
N ALA A 102 -13.48 7.10 -7.82
CA ALA A 102 -12.26 6.51 -7.27
C ALA A 102 -11.00 7.28 -7.69
N PHE A 103 -10.99 7.87 -8.87
CA PHE A 103 -9.87 8.64 -9.44
C PHE A 103 -10.00 10.16 -9.22
N GLY A 104 -10.99 10.61 -8.44
CA GLY A 104 -11.18 12.04 -8.14
C GLY A 104 -12.00 12.81 -9.17
N PHE A 105 -12.70 12.13 -10.09
CA PHE A 105 -13.63 12.76 -11.03
C PHE A 105 -15.09 12.72 -10.49
N PRO A 106 -15.91 13.77 -10.66
CA PRO A 106 -17.31 13.78 -10.21
C PRO A 106 -18.13 12.66 -10.86
N ALA A 107 -19.08 12.00 -10.22
CA ALA A 107 -19.80 10.86 -10.84
C ALA A 107 -20.63 11.21 -12.10
N THR A 108 -21.18 12.43 -12.17
CA THR A 108 -22.16 12.83 -13.17
C THR A 108 -21.60 13.79 -14.21
N GLY A 109 -22.18 13.80 -15.41
CA GLY A 109 -21.84 14.72 -16.50
C GLY A 109 -20.64 14.27 -17.33
N ILE A 110 -20.62 14.63 -18.61
CA ILE A 110 -19.46 14.39 -19.47
C ILE A 110 -18.42 15.47 -19.19
N ILE A 111 -17.14 15.09 -19.06
CA ILE A 111 -16.05 16.05 -18.92
C ILE A 111 -15.28 16.09 -20.24
N THR A 112 -15.15 17.27 -20.83
CA THR A 112 -14.38 17.47 -22.06
C THR A 112 -12.95 17.88 -21.72
N SER A 113 -11.98 17.30 -22.41
CA SER A 113 -10.57 17.69 -22.29
C SER A 113 -10.34 19.13 -22.72
N LEU A 114 -9.44 19.83 -22.04
CA LEU A 114 -9.06 21.19 -22.36
C LEU A 114 -7.66 21.22 -23.02
N PRO A 115 -7.44 22.10 -24.01
CA PRO A 115 -6.14 22.23 -24.65
C PRO A 115 -5.10 22.81 -23.68
N VAL A 116 -3.88 22.26 -23.71
CA VAL A 116 -2.75 22.72 -22.88
C VAL A 116 -1.72 23.45 -23.74
N ALA A 117 -1.19 22.76 -24.74
CA ALA A 117 -0.24 23.27 -25.72
C ALA A 117 -0.23 22.38 -26.97
N GLY A 118 -0.21 22.98 -28.16
CA GLY A 118 -0.22 22.21 -29.41
C GLY A 118 -1.45 21.29 -29.53
N PRO A 119 -1.29 20.04 -30.02
CA PRO A 119 -2.38 19.07 -30.10
C PRO A 119 -2.77 18.45 -28.75
N THR A 120 -2.03 18.74 -27.67
CA THR A 120 -2.22 18.12 -26.36
C THR A 120 -3.47 18.65 -25.66
N ASN A 121 -4.37 17.75 -25.28
CA ASN A 121 -5.50 18.03 -24.42
C ASN A 121 -5.43 17.19 -23.14
N GLN A 122 -5.96 17.75 -22.05
CA GLN A 122 -5.94 17.08 -20.75
C GLN A 122 -7.27 17.22 -20.00
N ILE A 123 -7.53 16.26 -19.10
CA ILE A 123 -8.51 16.38 -18.03
C ILE A 123 -7.77 16.18 -16.71
N ILE A 124 -7.91 17.14 -15.80
CA ILE A 124 -7.37 17.06 -14.44
C ILE A 124 -8.51 16.76 -13.48
N ALA A 125 -8.35 15.77 -12.60
CA ALA A 125 -9.30 15.45 -11.55
C ALA A 125 -9.53 16.68 -10.65
N PRO A 126 -10.78 17.13 -10.44
CA PRO A 126 -11.06 18.26 -9.56
C PRO A 126 -11.04 17.88 -8.07
N LEU A 127 -11.18 16.60 -7.73
CA LEU A 127 -11.23 16.10 -6.35
C LEU A 127 -10.03 15.20 -6.04
N ASN A 128 -9.82 14.89 -4.75
CA ASN A 128 -8.89 13.86 -4.33
C ASN A 128 -9.34 12.49 -4.85
N TRP A 129 -8.39 11.66 -5.28
CA TRP A 129 -8.64 10.24 -5.50
C TRP A 129 -8.94 9.52 -4.17
N VAL A 130 -9.67 8.41 -4.23
CA VAL A 130 -10.11 7.67 -3.04
C VAL A 130 -8.95 6.85 -2.46
N ARG A 131 -8.67 7.05 -1.17
CA ARG A 131 -7.67 6.28 -0.41
C ARG A 131 -8.22 4.88 -0.10
N GLY A 132 -7.38 3.85 -0.25
CA GLY A 132 -7.70 2.46 0.12
C GLY A 132 -8.00 1.57 -1.07
N ASN A 133 -8.44 0.34 -0.79
CA ASN A 133 -8.69 -0.68 -1.82
C ASN A 133 -9.68 -0.18 -2.87
N VAL A 134 -9.33 -0.34 -4.14
CA VAL A 134 -10.17 0.02 -5.29
C VAL A 134 -10.55 -1.24 -6.04
N GLN A 135 -11.80 -1.32 -6.45
CA GLN A 135 -12.36 -2.48 -7.14
C GLN A 135 -13.24 -2.03 -8.30
N ASN A 136 -13.08 -2.64 -9.48
CA ASN A 136 -13.91 -2.44 -10.68
C ASN A 136 -14.27 -0.96 -10.92
N ALA A 137 -13.29 -0.07 -10.75
CA ALA A 137 -13.49 1.35 -11.03
C ALA A 137 -12.91 1.67 -12.41
N HIS A 138 -13.77 2.03 -13.37
CA HIS A 138 -13.39 2.24 -14.75
C HIS A 138 -13.49 3.71 -15.17
N LEU A 139 -12.52 4.14 -15.98
CA LEU A 139 -12.56 5.40 -16.71
C LEU A 139 -13.01 5.13 -18.14
N ALA A 140 -14.21 5.62 -18.48
CA ALA A 140 -14.78 5.50 -19.82
C ALA A 140 -14.32 6.69 -20.70
N LEU A 141 -13.23 6.49 -21.45
CA LEU A 141 -12.59 7.51 -22.29
C LEU A 141 -13.12 7.44 -23.72
N ASP A 142 -13.53 8.58 -24.29
CA ASP A 142 -14.15 8.67 -25.61
C ASP A 142 -13.51 9.77 -26.46
N ASP A 143 -12.88 9.35 -27.56
CA ASP A 143 -12.28 10.15 -28.64
C ASP A 143 -12.94 9.87 -30.01
N GLY A 144 -14.17 9.35 -29.99
CA GLY A 144 -14.84 8.75 -31.14
C GLY A 144 -15.08 7.25 -30.99
N ALA A 145 -14.37 6.60 -30.06
CA ALA A 145 -14.66 5.24 -29.58
C ALA A 145 -14.47 5.14 -28.07
N VAL A 146 -15.47 4.60 -27.37
CA VAL A 146 -15.41 4.43 -25.91
C VAL A 146 -14.48 3.28 -25.54
N GLY A 147 -13.44 3.55 -24.76
CA GLY A 147 -12.57 2.57 -24.13
C GLY A 147 -12.67 2.65 -22.61
N GLN A 148 -12.77 1.50 -21.94
CA GLN A 148 -12.77 1.39 -20.48
C GLN A 148 -11.35 1.18 -19.98
N VAL A 149 -10.89 1.99 -19.02
CA VAL A 149 -9.55 1.86 -18.42
C VAL A 149 -9.67 1.76 -16.89
N PRO A 150 -9.26 0.65 -16.26
CA PRO A 150 -8.89 -0.65 -16.86
C PRO A 150 -10.02 -1.28 -17.70
N ASP A 151 -9.66 -2.19 -18.60
CA ASP A 151 -10.57 -2.90 -19.52
C ASP A 151 -11.07 -4.26 -19.01
N THR A 152 -10.62 -4.69 -17.83
CA THR A 152 -11.07 -5.93 -17.18
C THR A 152 -11.40 -5.68 -15.73
N ALA A 153 -12.19 -6.59 -15.13
CA ALA A 153 -12.48 -6.58 -13.71
C ALA A 153 -11.18 -6.70 -12.90
N TYR A 154 -11.09 -5.98 -11.78
CA TYR A 154 -9.87 -5.95 -10.98
C TYR A 154 -10.13 -5.55 -9.53
N ARG A 155 -9.18 -5.91 -8.67
CA ARG A 155 -9.03 -5.38 -7.31
C ARG A 155 -7.59 -4.93 -7.13
N ALA A 156 -7.40 -3.73 -6.61
CA ALA A 156 -6.09 -3.15 -6.34
C ALA A 156 -5.99 -2.68 -4.88
N GLN A 157 -4.75 -2.57 -4.39
CA GLN A 157 -4.52 -2.06 -3.04
C GLN A 157 -4.99 -0.61 -2.89
N ASP A 158 -4.74 0.21 -3.90
CA ASP A 158 -5.07 1.63 -3.96
C ASP A 158 -4.75 2.21 -5.36
N VAL A 159 -5.18 3.45 -5.62
CA VAL A 159 -4.95 4.15 -6.90
C VAL A 159 -3.46 4.38 -7.19
N ILE A 160 -2.63 4.66 -6.19
CA ILE A 160 -1.19 4.87 -6.38
C ILE A 160 -0.51 3.56 -6.78
N THR A 161 -0.86 2.45 -6.14
CA THR A 161 -0.40 1.11 -6.53
C THR A 161 -0.79 0.78 -7.98
N MET A 162 -1.93 1.27 -8.48
CA MET A 162 -2.31 1.14 -9.89
C MET A 162 -1.53 2.04 -10.84
N LEU A 163 -1.19 3.27 -10.43
CA LEU A 163 -0.38 4.19 -11.24
C LEU A 163 1.10 3.83 -11.26
N ARG A 164 1.61 3.28 -10.16
CA ARG A 164 3.04 3.01 -9.98
C ARG A 164 3.42 1.72 -10.67
N SER A 165 4.31 1.82 -11.66
CA SER A 165 4.92 0.64 -12.28
C SER A 165 6.06 0.08 -11.42
N GLN A 166 6.05 -1.23 -11.21
CA GLN A 166 7.16 -2.02 -10.69
C GLN A 166 8.32 -2.11 -11.71
N ALA A 167 8.26 -1.43 -12.87
CA ALA A 167 9.40 -1.30 -13.77
C ALA A 167 10.36 -0.16 -13.37
N LEU A 168 9.92 0.79 -12.52
CA LEU A 168 10.73 1.95 -12.18
C LEU A 168 11.99 1.53 -11.40
N THR A 169 13.13 2.19 -11.63
CA THR A 169 14.31 2.06 -10.75
C THR A 169 14.27 3.20 -9.75
N ASP A 170 13.62 2.96 -8.62
CA ASP A 170 13.36 3.94 -7.56
C ASP A 170 13.73 3.42 -6.16
N ALA A 171 13.65 4.27 -5.14
CA ALA A 171 14.08 3.90 -3.78
C ALA A 171 13.20 2.81 -3.11
N ASP A 172 12.00 2.53 -3.62
CA ASP A 172 11.10 1.44 -3.18
C ASP A 172 11.14 0.26 -4.19
N SER A 173 12.27 0.09 -4.91
CA SER A 173 12.41 -0.86 -6.04
C SER A 173 13.17 -2.14 -5.80
N ALA A 174 13.78 -2.31 -4.64
CA ALA A 174 14.68 -3.43 -4.37
C ALA A 174 14.01 -4.81 -4.60
N ASP A 175 12.68 -4.88 -4.58
CA ASP A 175 11.90 -6.12 -4.39
C ASP A 175 10.88 -6.39 -5.53
N LYS A 176 11.04 -5.68 -6.65
CA LYS A 176 10.02 -5.60 -7.73
C LYS A 176 9.81 -6.91 -8.50
N ALA A 177 10.85 -7.71 -8.68
CA ALA A 177 10.79 -8.99 -9.40
C ALA A 177 10.48 -10.20 -8.49
N THR A 178 10.46 -10.00 -7.17
CA THR A 178 10.45 -11.08 -6.18
C THR A 178 9.17 -11.14 -5.37
N ASN A 179 8.32 -10.10 -5.36
CA ASN A 179 7.05 -10.12 -4.61
C ASN A 179 6.09 -11.26 -5.03
N LEU A 180 5.16 -11.59 -4.15
CA LEU A 180 4.24 -12.72 -4.30
C LEU A 180 3.35 -12.60 -5.53
N GLU A 181 2.87 -11.39 -5.85
CA GLU A 181 2.09 -11.11 -7.07
C GLU A 181 2.90 -11.43 -8.33
N THR A 182 4.18 -11.06 -8.37
CA THR A 182 5.12 -11.42 -9.45
C THR A 182 5.32 -12.92 -9.57
N GLN A 183 5.53 -13.62 -8.46
CA GLN A 183 5.65 -15.09 -8.48
C GLN A 183 4.35 -15.76 -8.94
N THR A 184 3.20 -15.23 -8.53
CA THR A 184 1.88 -15.75 -8.91
C THR A 184 1.64 -15.59 -10.41
N ASN A 185 1.85 -14.37 -10.92
CA ASN A 185 1.65 -14.07 -12.34
C ASN A 185 2.65 -14.81 -13.24
N ALA A 186 3.89 -15.04 -12.79
CA ALA A 186 4.87 -15.83 -13.55
C ALA A 186 4.40 -17.27 -13.85
N ILE A 187 3.57 -17.84 -12.98
CA ILE A 187 3.03 -19.20 -13.15
C ILE A 187 1.64 -19.18 -13.81
N TYR A 188 0.77 -18.25 -13.40
CA TYR A 188 -0.65 -18.31 -13.74
C TYR A 188 -1.15 -17.22 -14.69
N ASP A 189 -0.36 -16.19 -15.03
CA ASP A 189 -0.74 -15.11 -15.98
C ASP A 189 -0.72 -15.57 -17.46
N VAL A 190 -1.10 -16.81 -17.73
CA VAL A 190 -1.19 -17.34 -19.10
C VAL A 190 -2.39 -16.70 -19.80
N GLY A 191 -2.14 -15.72 -20.67
CA GLY A 191 -3.20 -15.02 -21.42
C GLY A 191 -3.67 -13.72 -20.78
N GLY A 192 -2.97 -13.18 -19.78
CA GLY A 192 -3.28 -11.87 -19.19
C GLY A 192 -4.34 -11.86 -18.10
N ARG A 193 -4.36 -12.91 -17.27
CA ARG A 193 -5.26 -13.23 -16.15
C ARG A 193 -5.05 -12.40 -14.87
N ARG A 194 -4.10 -11.46 -14.85
CA ARG A 194 -3.97 -10.37 -13.86
C ARG A 194 -4.27 -10.78 -12.40
N TYR A 195 -3.42 -11.60 -11.79
CA TYR A 195 -3.54 -11.86 -10.35
C TYR A 195 -3.04 -10.66 -9.56
N ARG A 196 -3.76 -10.33 -8.50
CA ARG A 196 -3.45 -9.23 -7.59
C ARG A 196 -3.49 -9.71 -6.15
N TRP A 197 -2.52 -9.26 -5.37
CA TRP A 197 -2.48 -9.49 -3.92
C TRP A 197 -2.59 -8.17 -3.17
N GLY A 198 -3.14 -8.23 -1.96
CA GLY A 198 -3.13 -7.08 -1.06
C GLY A 198 -3.74 -7.38 0.30
N ILE A 199 -3.97 -6.31 1.05
CA ILE A 199 -4.57 -6.36 2.39
C ILE A 199 -5.77 -5.41 2.39
N ASN A 200 -6.90 -5.86 2.95
CA ASN A 200 -8.10 -5.04 3.07
C ASN A 200 -7.99 -4.02 4.23
N ALA A 201 -8.99 -3.17 4.40
CA ALA A 201 -9.02 -2.14 5.45
C ALA A 201 -9.12 -2.68 6.90
N ILE A 202 -9.23 -3.99 7.09
CA ILE A 202 -9.30 -4.63 8.40
C ILE A 202 -8.13 -5.59 8.68
N GLY A 203 -7.16 -5.69 7.76
CA GLY A 203 -5.93 -6.45 7.95
C GLY A 203 -5.91 -7.85 7.35
N HIS A 204 -6.93 -8.24 6.57
CA HIS A 204 -7.01 -9.57 5.96
C HIS A 204 -6.35 -9.54 4.57
N ALA A 205 -5.51 -10.53 4.30
CA ALA A 205 -4.92 -10.71 2.98
C ALA A 205 -5.98 -11.18 1.98
N TRP A 206 -5.86 -10.76 0.72
CA TRP A 206 -6.72 -11.20 -0.37
C TRP A 206 -5.89 -11.49 -1.62
N LEU A 207 -6.44 -12.37 -2.45
CA LEU A 207 -5.94 -12.74 -3.77
C LEU A 207 -7.11 -12.64 -4.75
N ALA A 208 -6.93 -11.86 -5.82
CA ALA A 208 -7.96 -11.59 -6.80
C ALA A 208 -7.45 -11.80 -8.25
N THR A 209 -8.36 -12.10 -9.16
CA THR A 209 -8.14 -12.26 -10.61
C THR A 209 -9.43 -11.91 -11.37
N ASP A 210 -9.34 -11.79 -12.70
CA ASP A 210 -10.53 -11.69 -13.55
C ASP A 210 -11.02 -13.07 -14.01
N SER A 211 -12.35 -13.24 -14.08
CA SER A 211 -13.02 -14.49 -14.45
C SER A 211 -12.96 -14.77 -15.94
N ALA A 212 -12.36 -13.87 -16.74
CA ALA A 212 -12.48 -13.93 -18.19
C ALA A 212 -11.82 -15.20 -18.76
N THR A 213 -10.74 -15.70 -18.13
CA THR A 213 -9.93 -16.78 -18.70
C THR A 213 -9.10 -17.61 -17.71
N GLY A 214 -9.24 -17.44 -16.39
CA GLY A 214 -8.27 -17.89 -15.37
C GLY A 214 -8.59 -19.15 -14.56
N THR A 215 -7.55 -19.68 -13.88
CA THR A 215 -7.72 -20.58 -12.74
C THR A 215 -8.22 -19.75 -11.57
N GLN A 216 -9.30 -20.18 -10.93
CA GLN A 216 -9.86 -19.44 -9.80
C GLN A 216 -8.92 -19.51 -8.59
N PRO A 217 -8.82 -18.44 -7.78
CA PRO A 217 -8.12 -18.50 -6.51
C PRO A 217 -8.69 -19.63 -5.63
N ASP A 218 -7.84 -20.51 -5.14
CA ASP A 218 -8.23 -21.67 -4.34
C ASP A 218 -7.45 -21.69 -3.02
N ALA A 219 -8.17 -21.53 -1.91
CA ALA A 219 -7.59 -21.55 -0.58
C ALA A 219 -7.19 -22.96 -0.12
N SER A 220 -7.72 -24.03 -0.71
CA SER A 220 -7.28 -25.40 -0.40
C SER A 220 -5.89 -25.71 -0.97
N GLY A 221 -5.39 -24.84 -1.84
CA GLY A 221 -4.14 -24.99 -2.57
C GLY A 221 -2.86 -24.67 -1.81
N PHE A 222 -2.90 -24.21 -0.55
CA PHE A 222 -1.70 -23.91 0.21
C PHE A 222 -0.90 -25.20 0.51
N LEU A 223 0.41 -25.12 0.28
CA LEU A 223 1.34 -26.24 0.44
C LEU A 223 2.30 -26.04 1.63
N PHE A 224 2.34 -24.83 2.19
CA PHE A 224 3.22 -24.45 3.28
C PHE A 224 2.41 -23.85 4.43
N ASP A 225 2.14 -24.66 5.47
CA ASP A 225 1.23 -24.32 6.56
C ASP A 225 1.59 -23.00 7.28
N ASP A 226 2.87 -22.77 7.57
CA ASP A 226 3.27 -21.53 8.26
C ASP A 226 3.00 -20.28 7.41
N PHE A 227 3.13 -20.40 6.09
CA PHE A 227 2.86 -19.31 5.15
C PHE A 227 1.37 -19.02 5.05
N GLN A 228 0.55 -20.08 4.97
CA GLN A 228 -0.90 -19.99 5.00
C GLN A 228 -1.38 -19.30 6.29
N LEU A 229 -0.86 -19.74 7.44
CA LEU A 229 -1.16 -19.16 8.75
C LEU A 229 -0.67 -17.72 8.87
N TRP A 230 0.48 -17.38 8.28
CA TRP A 230 1.00 -16.03 8.27
C TRP A 230 0.09 -15.07 7.48
N LEU A 231 -0.41 -15.50 6.31
CA LEU A 231 -1.39 -14.73 5.53
C LEU A 231 -2.77 -14.65 6.19
N GLY A 232 -3.08 -15.59 7.09
CA GLY A 232 -4.36 -15.67 7.80
C GLY A 232 -5.41 -16.56 7.12
N PHE A 233 -5.02 -17.33 6.11
CA PHE A 233 -5.92 -18.30 5.47
C PHE A 233 -6.09 -19.54 6.36
N LYS A 234 -7.27 -20.13 6.32
CA LYS A 234 -7.65 -21.37 7.00
C LYS A 234 -7.63 -22.58 6.05
N GLY A 235 -7.77 -22.33 4.75
CA GLY A 235 -7.73 -23.35 3.71
C GLY A 235 -9.09 -23.78 3.18
N ASP A 236 -10.16 -23.16 3.69
CA ASP A 236 -11.54 -23.40 3.28
C ASP A 236 -12.30 -22.10 2.99
N GLU A 237 -11.57 -21.01 2.69
CA GLU A 237 -12.15 -19.76 2.25
C GLU A 237 -12.98 -19.94 0.97
N ALA A 238 -14.18 -19.35 0.96
CA ALA A 238 -15.05 -19.40 -0.19
C ALA A 238 -14.64 -18.38 -1.26
N LEU A 239 -14.59 -18.84 -2.52
CA LEU A 239 -14.46 -17.96 -3.68
C LEU A 239 -15.62 -16.95 -3.73
N GLN A 240 -15.27 -15.67 -3.80
CA GLN A 240 -16.21 -14.58 -4.02
C GLN A 240 -16.19 -14.18 -5.50
N ILE A 241 -17.37 -13.98 -6.07
CA ILE A 241 -17.53 -13.55 -7.46
C ILE A 241 -18.34 -12.25 -7.48
N VAL A 242 -17.76 -11.19 -8.03
CA VAL A 242 -18.41 -9.90 -8.19
C VAL A 242 -18.48 -9.56 -9.67
N ALA A 243 -19.70 -9.51 -10.21
CA ALA A 243 -19.93 -9.18 -11.61
C ALA A 243 -19.51 -7.74 -11.91
N ASP A 244 -18.75 -7.56 -12.98
CA ASP A 244 -18.45 -6.24 -13.54
C ASP A 244 -19.24 -6.06 -14.85
N ALA A 245 -20.36 -5.35 -14.74
CA ALA A 245 -21.23 -5.07 -15.87
C ALA A 245 -20.58 -4.12 -16.90
N THR A 246 -19.53 -3.40 -16.53
CA THR A 246 -18.83 -2.44 -17.41
C THR A 246 -17.95 -3.15 -18.43
N THR A 247 -17.23 -4.19 -17.99
CA THR A 247 -16.31 -4.95 -18.86
C THR A 247 -16.89 -6.30 -19.32
N GLY A 248 -17.98 -6.77 -18.70
CA GLY A 248 -18.55 -8.08 -18.97
C GLY A 248 -17.73 -9.25 -18.42
N THR A 249 -16.73 -8.96 -17.58
CA THR A 249 -15.93 -9.94 -16.84
C THR A 249 -16.35 -9.94 -15.37
N ASN A 250 -16.02 -10.96 -14.58
CA ASN A 250 -16.24 -10.93 -13.13
C ASN A 250 -14.91 -10.76 -12.42
N LEU A 251 -14.92 -10.09 -11.29
CA LEU A 251 -13.84 -10.19 -10.32
C LEU A 251 -14.04 -11.46 -9.50
N GLU A 252 -13.00 -12.28 -9.41
CA GLU A 252 -12.96 -13.47 -8.57
C GLU A 252 -11.88 -13.30 -7.52
N TYR A 253 -12.22 -13.49 -6.25
CA TYR A 253 -11.25 -13.37 -5.17
C TYR A 253 -11.53 -14.27 -3.98
N ILE A 254 -10.46 -14.62 -3.26
CA ILE A 254 -10.52 -15.18 -1.92
C ILE A 254 -9.95 -14.18 -0.94
N GLU A 255 -10.48 -14.17 0.28
CA GLU A 255 -10.05 -13.29 1.36
C GLU A 255 -9.84 -14.13 2.61
N ALA A 256 -8.71 -13.93 3.28
CA ALA A 256 -8.28 -14.69 4.44
C ALA A 256 -9.33 -14.66 5.56
N THR A 257 -9.53 -15.78 6.26
CA THR A 257 -10.44 -15.85 7.41
C THR A 257 -9.95 -15.00 8.60
N TYR A 258 -8.64 -14.93 8.81
CA TYR A 258 -8.02 -14.20 9.92
C TYR A 258 -7.13 -13.05 9.40
N PRO A 259 -6.86 -12.02 10.23
CA PRO A 259 -5.91 -10.97 9.88
C PRO A 259 -4.51 -11.53 9.61
N CYS A 260 -3.82 -10.96 8.62
CA CYS A 260 -2.45 -11.29 8.29
C CYS A 260 -1.51 -10.96 9.45
N GLN A 261 -0.61 -11.89 9.80
CA GLN A 261 0.34 -11.74 10.90
C GLN A 261 1.48 -10.74 10.59
N GLY A 262 1.48 -10.15 9.39
CA GLY A 262 2.32 -9.01 9.03
C GLY A 262 1.60 -7.64 9.11
N ALA A 263 0.35 -7.60 9.58
CA ALA A 263 -0.46 -6.38 9.58
C ALA A 263 -1.29 -6.23 10.86
N ILE A 264 -1.30 -5.03 11.45
CA ILE A 264 -2.20 -4.65 12.56
C ILE A 264 -2.98 -3.42 12.12
N MET A 265 -4.31 -3.55 12.11
CA MET A 265 -5.22 -2.48 11.71
C MET A 265 -6.25 -2.21 12.81
N PRO A 266 -5.93 -1.30 13.75
CA PRO A 266 -6.85 -0.91 14.80
C PRO A 266 -8.09 -0.25 14.22
N SER A 267 -9.23 -0.38 14.91
CA SER A 267 -10.49 0.26 14.52
C SER A 267 -10.51 1.77 14.71
N ARG A 268 -9.45 2.35 15.30
CA ARG A 268 -9.36 3.76 15.66
C ARG A 268 -8.03 4.35 15.21
N GLN A 269 -8.02 5.68 15.17
CA GLN A 269 -6.85 6.45 14.82
C GLN A 269 -5.80 6.42 15.94
N VAL A 270 -4.58 6.81 15.58
CA VAL A 270 -3.58 7.20 16.57
C VAL A 270 -4.14 8.29 17.48
N THR A 271 -3.86 8.18 18.77
CA THR A 271 -4.13 9.25 19.74
C THR A 271 -3.10 10.35 19.58
N ARG A 272 -1.83 9.96 19.35
CA ARG A 272 -0.71 10.88 19.20
C ARG A 272 0.42 10.22 18.42
N ILE A 273 1.05 10.99 17.55
CA ILE A 273 2.37 10.69 16.98
C ILE A 273 3.28 11.83 17.41
N THR A 274 4.42 11.51 18.01
CA THR A 274 5.43 12.50 18.41
C THR A 274 6.77 12.09 17.83
N ASP A 275 7.29 12.92 16.93
CA ASP A 275 8.68 12.84 16.49
C ASP A 275 9.58 13.40 17.59
N ARG A 276 10.61 12.65 17.96
CA ARG A 276 11.61 13.01 18.95
C ARG A 276 12.98 12.85 18.34
N PHE A 277 13.78 13.88 18.51
CA PHE A 277 15.19 13.85 18.21
C PHE A 277 15.97 13.50 19.47
N GLU A 278 16.75 12.44 19.40
CA GLU A 278 17.63 12.00 20.47
C GLU A 278 19.08 12.17 20.03
N GLU A 279 19.93 12.65 20.94
CA GLU A 279 21.33 12.93 20.65
C GLU A 279 22.21 12.42 21.80
N ILE A 280 23.29 11.73 21.45
CA ILE A 280 24.40 11.43 22.36
C ILE A 280 25.49 12.46 22.14
N THR A 281 25.72 13.28 23.17
CA THR A 281 26.79 14.28 23.19
C THR A 281 27.79 13.99 24.30
N HIS A 282 29.07 14.29 24.04
CA HIS A 282 30.10 14.37 25.06
C HIS A 282 30.52 15.83 25.22
N GLY A 283 30.49 16.35 26.45
CA GLY A 283 30.87 17.72 26.76
C GLY A 283 31.91 17.80 27.87
N VAL A 284 32.86 18.72 27.73
CA VAL A 284 33.87 19.05 28.76
C VAL A 284 33.91 20.56 28.96
N ARG A 285 34.03 20.98 30.22
CA ARG A 285 34.29 22.38 30.57
C ARG A 285 35.80 22.64 30.52
N LEU A 286 36.21 23.60 29.71
CA LEU A 286 37.59 24.02 29.58
C LEU A 286 38.04 24.83 30.79
N THR A 287 39.36 24.90 31.02
CA THR A 287 39.97 25.73 32.07
C THR A 287 39.72 27.22 31.86
N SER A 288 39.41 27.65 30.63
CA SER A 288 38.93 29.00 30.30
C SER A 288 37.52 29.31 30.81
N GLY A 289 36.78 28.30 31.28
CA GLY A 289 35.35 28.41 31.64
C GLY A 289 34.40 28.16 30.46
N GLU A 290 34.92 28.04 29.24
CA GLU A 290 34.15 27.70 28.05
C GLU A 290 33.70 26.22 28.04
N LEU A 291 32.69 25.91 27.24
CA LEU A 291 32.19 24.55 27.05
C LEU A 291 32.62 24.08 25.66
N ALA A 292 33.27 22.91 25.60
CA ALA A 292 33.51 22.19 24.37
C ALA A 292 32.61 20.94 24.34
N SER A 293 31.89 20.72 23.26
CA SER A 293 31.03 19.55 23.08
C SER A 293 31.28 18.90 21.72
N ASN A 294 31.18 17.57 21.68
CA ASN A 294 31.19 16.78 20.47
C ASN A 294 29.90 15.96 20.38
N LYS A 295 29.22 16.04 19.23
CA LYS A 295 28.10 15.15 18.90
C LYS A 295 28.66 13.79 18.50
N VAL A 296 28.24 12.74 19.19
CA VAL A 296 28.66 11.36 18.89
C VAL A 296 27.70 10.73 17.90
N MET A 297 26.39 10.88 18.15
CA MET A 297 25.34 10.30 17.33
C MET A 297 24.02 11.02 17.59
N ASP A 298 23.17 11.07 16.58
CA ASP A 298 21.79 11.49 16.65
C ASP A 298 20.89 10.48 15.91
N TRP A 299 19.63 10.40 16.33
CA TRP A 299 18.60 9.65 15.62
C TRP A 299 17.21 10.24 15.91
N SER A 300 16.27 10.02 15.00
CA SER A 300 14.86 10.37 15.20
C SER A 300 14.07 9.13 15.63
N THR A 301 13.12 9.33 16.53
CA THR A 301 12.16 8.32 16.95
C THR A 301 10.73 8.85 16.86
N PHE A 302 9.83 8.00 16.40
CA PHE A 302 8.40 8.23 16.40
C PHE A 302 7.77 7.49 17.57
N VAL A 303 7.27 8.23 18.55
CA VAL A 303 6.47 7.70 19.66
C VAL A 303 5.00 7.77 19.27
N ILE A 304 4.38 6.60 19.15
CA ILE A 304 3.03 6.44 18.62
C ILE A 304 2.13 5.87 19.71
N ASP A 305 1.18 6.66 20.16
CA ASP A 305 0.16 6.26 21.13
C ASP A 305 -1.13 5.92 20.41
N TRP A 306 -1.65 4.71 20.63
CA TRP A 306 -2.85 4.21 19.98
C TRP A 306 -3.59 3.23 20.91
N THR A 307 -4.77 2.78 20.48
CA THR A 307 -5.58 1.84 21.26
C THR A 307 -5.73 0.53 20.50
N LEU A 308 -5.33 -0.57 21.13
CA LEU A 308 -5.56 -1.92 20.65
C LEU A 308 -7.00 -2.36 20.99
N ASP A 309 -7.68 -2.92 20.01
CA ASP A 309 -9.05 -3.41 20.16
C ASP A 309 -9.09 -4.75 20.91
N GLY A 310 -10.00 -4.83 21.88
CA GLY A 310 -10.15 -5.99 22.74
C GLY A 310 -11.32 -6.91 22.43
N PRO A 311 -11.47 -8.01 23.21
CA PRO A 311 -12.52 -9.01 23.00
C PRO A 311 -13.96 -8.49 23.04
N ALA A 312 -14.20 -7.37 23.72
CA ALA A 312 -15.52 -6.73 23.82
C ALA A 312 -15.64 -5.43 23.00
N ASP A 313 -14.71 -5.15 22.09
CA ASP A 313 -14.87 -4.07 21.10
C ASP A 313 -15.36 -4.62 19.75
N CYS A 314 -15.36 -3.78 18.72
CA CYS A 314 -15.85 -4.17 17.39
C CYS A 314 -15.07 -5.32 16.74
N ARG A 315 -13.79 -5.52 17.11
CA ARG A 315 -12.89 -6.58 16.63
C ARG A 315 -11.94 -6.97 17.76
N ASP A 316 -11.72 -8.26 17.96
CA ASP A 316 -10.71 -8.71 18.92
C ASP A 316 -9.34 -8.80 18.25
N LEU A 317 -8.45 -7.86 18.57
CA LEU A 317 -7.06 -7.85 18.09
C LEU A 317 -6.06 -8.27 19.17
N SER A 318 -6.54 -8.65 20.36
CA SER A 318 -5.68 -8.92 21.52
C SER A 318 -4.72 -10.08 21.27
N SER A 319 -5.22 -11.21 20.77
CA SER A 319 -4.40 -12.37 20.43
C SER A 319 -3.55 -12.13 19.18
N HIS A 320 -4.10 -11.38 18.22
CA HIS A 320 -3.42 -11.03 16.97
C HIS A 320 -2.15 -10.21 17.22
N TRP A 321 -2.23 -9.21 18.10
CA TRP A 321 -1.09 -8.39 18.52
C TRP A 321 0.10 -9.23 18.98
N PHE A 322 -0.13 -10.25 19.80
CA PHE A 322 0.95 -11.13 20.27
C PHE A 322 1.57 -11.95 19.15
N ASN A 323 0.75 -12.44 18.22
CA ASN A 323 1.26 -13.20 17.07
C ASN A 323 2.17 -12.32 16.21
N VAL A 324 1.72 -11.10 15.88
CA VAL A 324 2.50 -10.14 15.09
C VAL A 324 3.81 -9.77 15.80
N VAL A 325 3.73 -9.37 17.07
CA VAL A 325 4.90 -8.97 17.87
C VAL A 325 5.87 -10.14 18.12
N SER A 326 5.38 -11.38 18.13
CA SER A 326 6.23 -12.55 18.27
C SER A 326 7.08 -12.81 17.02
N ARG A 327 6.53 -12.55 15.83
CA ARG A 327 7.20 -12.70 14.54
C ARG A 327 8.04 -11.47 14.15
N ALA A 328 7.67 -10.30 14.65
CA ALA A 328 8.40 -9.04 14.47
C ALA A 328 8.89 -8.46 15.82
N PRO A 329 9.95 -9.04 16.42
CA PRO A 329 10.54 -8.54 17.65
C PRO A 329 11.15 -7.13 17.50
N GLN A 330 11.73 -6.61 18.58
CA GLN A 330 12.49 -5.35 18.54
C GLN A 330 13.61 -5.42 17.49
N ALA A 331 14.00 -4.26 16.95
CA ALA A 331 14.96 -4.06 15.85
C ALA A 331 14.53 -4.53 14.45
N VAL A 332 13.37 -5.19 14.33
CA VAL A 332 12.76 -5.54 13.03
C VAL A 332 12.09 -4.31 12.42
N ARG A 333 12.03 -4.25 11.08
CA ARG A 333 11.38 -3.15 10.36
C ARG A 333 9.87 -3.14 10.57
N TRP A 334 9.34 -1.95 10.78
CA TRP A 334 7.93 -1.66 10.91
C TRP A 334 7.61 -0.42 10.07
N ALA A 335 6.50 -0.48 9.34
CA ALA A 335 5.96 0.63 8.61
C ALA A 335 4.65 1.08 9.25
N LEU A 336 4.59 2.35 9.67
CA LEU A 336 3.34 2.98 10.09
C LEU A 336 2.71 3.69 8.90
N TYR A 337 1.56 3.20 8.47
CA TYR A 337 0.66 3.91 7.57
C TYR A 337 -0.20 4.83 8.42
N GLN A 338 0.14 6.12 8.42
CA GLN A 338 -0.60 7.14 9.17
C GLN A 338 -2.05 7.28 8.66
N VAL A 339 -2.25 6.97 7.39
CA VAL A 339 -3.54 6.85 6.72
C VAL A 339 -3.49 5.59 5.86
N TRP A 340 -4.32 4.60 6.17
CA TRP A 340 -4.42 3.41 5.33
C TRP A 340 -4.91 3.78 3.93
N GLY A 341 -4.30 3.18 2.91
CA GLY A 341 -4.65 3.43 1.52
C GLY A 341 -3.83 4.48 0.79
N ASP A 342 -2.75 4.97 1.39
CA ASP A 342 -1.67 5.68 0.69
C ASP A 342 -0.33 4.99 0.97
N PRO A 343 0.27 4.30 -0.02
CA PRO A 343 1.53 3.58 0.16
C PRO A 343 2.76 4.48 0.14
N ARG A 344 2.62 5.75 -0.24
CA ARG A 344 3.75 6.68 -0.39
C ARG A 344 4.38 7.01 0.94
N ARG A 345 5.69 7.26 0.93
CA ARG A 345 6.47 7.71 2.09
C ARG A 345 6.00 9.09 2.55
N ALA A 346 5.87 9.28 3.86
CA ALA A 346 5.64 10.59 4.43
C ALA A 346 6.89 11.47 4.23
N ARG A 347 6.70 12.71 3.77
CA ARG A 347 7.78 13.71 3.63
C ARG A 347 7.40 14.98 4.38
N PHE A 348 8.32 15.57 5.11
CA PHE A 348 8.10 16.93 5.61
C PHE A 348 8.29 17.92 4.46
N THR A 349 7.50 18.99 4.43
CA THR A 349 7.58 20.01 3.36
C THR A 349 8.96 20.68 3.31
N VAL A 350 9.69 20.69 4.43
CA VAL A 350 11.07 21.19 4.48
C VAL A 350 12.06 20.29 3.72
N ASP A 351 11.80 18.98 3.68
CA ASP A 351 12.67 17.99 3.02
C ASP A 351 12.46 17.94 1.50
N VAL A 352 11.33 18.45 1.01
CA VAL A 352 10.99 18.55 -0.42
C VAL A 352 11.98 19.45 -1.20
N ARG A 353 12.89 20.16 -0.52
CA ARG A 353 13.79 21.12 -1.14
C ARG A 353 15.20 20.64 -1.49
N THR A 354 15.58 19.40 -1.22
CA THR A 354 16.99 18.99 -1.39
C THR A 354 17.13 17.51 -1.72
N ASP A 355 17.00 17.17 -3.01
CA ASP A 355 17.79 16.09 -3.61
C ASP A 355 18.77 16.70 -4.62
N VAL A 356 19.95 16.10 -4.72
CA VAL A 356 21.14 16.55 -5.45
C VAL A 356 20.90 16.62 -6.98
N SER A 357 19.77 16.13 -7.48
CA SER A 357 19.44 16.02 -8.91
C SER A 357 18.39 17.01 -9.44
N GLY A 358 17.81 17.90 -8.63
CA GLY A 358 16.79 18.86 -9.08
C GLY A 358 15.46 18.75 -8.34
N THR A 359 14.47 19.58 -8.69
CA THR A 359 13.17 19.75 -8.00
C THR A 359 12.52 18.43 -7.61
N THR A 360 12.53 18.09 -6.33
CA THR A 360 11.67 17.05 -5.77
C THR A 360 10.24 17.58 -5.75
N GLU A 361 9.32 16.87 -6.40
CA GLU A 361 7.92 17.26 -6.38
C GLU A 361 7.33 17.04 -4.96
N THR A 362 6.40 17.93 -4.58
CA THR A 362 5.71 17.84 -3.27
C THR A 362 4.91 16.54 -3.15
N TYR A 363 4.43 16.03 -4.28
CA TYR A 363 3.75 14.76 -4.43
C TYR A 363 4.32 14.04 -5.64
N ASP A 364 4.66 12.77 -5.46
CA ASP A 364 5.00 11.87 -6.56
C ASP A 364 4.39 10.49 -6.25
N LEU A 365 4.79 9.45 -7.00
CA LEU A 365 4.32 8.08 -6.79
C LEU A 365 5.00 7.37 -5.60
N LEU A 366 6.02 7.98 -4.98
CA LEU A 366 6.84 7.40 -3.92
C LEU A 366 6.69 8.12 -2.59
N GLY A 367 6.35 9.40 -2.59
CA GLY A 367 6.33 10.27 -1.44
C GLY A 367 5.21 11.30 -1.51
N THR A 368 4.75 11.69 -0.33
CA THR A 368 3.70 12.68 -0.14
C THR A 368 4.08 13.62 0.98
N ALA A 369 4.03 14.92 0.71
CA ALA A 369 4.16 15.95 1.75
C ALA A 369 2.80 16.41 2.29
N GLU A 370 1.74 15.61 2.10
CA GLU A 370 0.39 15.95 2.52
C GLU A 370 0.36 16.18 4.04
N LEU A 371 -0.25 17.30 4.44
CA LEU A 371 -0.24 17.78 5.82
C LEU A 371 1.18 17.88 6.41
N ASN A 372 2.20 18.24 5.62
CA ASN A 372 3.59 18.36 6.10
C ASN A 372 4.09 17.06 6.77
N GLY A 373 3.88 15.93 6.11
CA GLY A 373 4.38 14.62 6.57
C GLY A 373 3.49 13.89 7.58
N TYR A 374 2.34 14.45 7.95
CA TYR A 374 1.34 13.77 8.81
C TYR A 374 0.45 12.77 8.05
N ARG A 375 0.73 12.54 6.76
CA ARG A 375 0.11 11.50 5.94
C ARG A 375 1.20 10.73 5.18
N GLY A 376 0.84 9.51 4.78
CA GLY A 376 1.77 8.56 4.16
C GLY A 376 2.41 7.60 5.18
N ARG A 377 3.34 6.82 4.67
CA ARG A 377 4.06 5.74 5.35
C ARG A 377 5.31 6.28 6.04
N ILE A 378 5.40 6.09 7.35
CA ILE A 378 6.63 6.25 8.13
C ILE A 378 7.32 4.90 8.19
N ARG A 379 8.63 4.87 7.92
CA ARG A 379 9.45 3.67 7.95
C ARG A 379 10.39 3.74 9.14
N GLY A 380 10.51 2.62 9.84
CA GLY A 380 11.45 2.55 10.93
C GLY A 380 11.72 1.12 11.37
N ARG A 381 12.48 1.00 12.43
CA ARG A 381 12.64 -0.24 13.18
C ARG A 381 11.94 -0.08 14.51
N ARG A 382 11.36 -1.16 15.01
CA ARG A 382 10.82 -1.15 16.37
C ARG A 382 11.96 -0.92 17.36
N SER A 383 11.88 0.15 18.15
CA SER A 383 12.94 0.55 19.07
C SER A 383 13.24 -0.53 20.10
N LEU A 384 14.50 -0.62 20.53
CA LEU A 384 14.91 -1.44 21.67
C LEU A 384 14.26 -0.95 22.99
N ALA A 385 13.92 0.34 23.05
CA ALA A 385 13.20 0.94 24.18
C ALA A 385 11.70 0.60 24.19
N ASP A 386 11.15 0.05 23.10
CA ASP A 386 9.74 -0.32 23.01
C ASP A 386 9.44 -1.55 23.87
N THR A 387 8.82 -1.33 25.03
CA THR A 387 8.48 -2.38 25.99
C THR A 387 7.06 -2.93 25.84
N SER A 388 6.28 -2.52 24.83
CA SER A 388 4.87 -2.93 24.65
C SER A 388 4.65 -4.45 24.69
N ARG A 389 5.62 -5.27 24.24
CA ARG A 389 5.57 -6.75 24.37
C ARG A 389 5.54 -7.25 25.83
N LYS A 390 6.18 -6.56 26.77
CA LYS A 390 6.50 -7.08 28.12
C LYS A 390 5.40 -6.85 29.16
N THR A 391 4.44 -5.96 28.89
CA THR A 391 3.48 -5.47 29.91
C THR A 391 2.03 -5.88 29.70
N GLU A 392 1.69 -6.52 28.57
CA GLU A 392 0.33 -6.41 28.03
C GLU A 392 -0.49 -7.70 27.96
N ARG A 393 -0.17 -8.78 28.70
CA ARG A 393 -1.05 -9.98 28.73
C ARG A 393 -2.46 -9.51 29.10
N TRP A 394 -3.38 -9.55 28.13
CA TRP A 394 -4.59 -8.75 28.12
C TRP A 394 -5.28 -8.74 29.49
N PRO A 395 -5.26 -7.61 30.22
CA PRO A 395 -5.71 -7.62 31.60
C PRO A 395 -7.21 -7.91 31.65
N SER A 396 -7.61 -8.86 32.51
CA SER A 396 -9.00 -9.34 32.61
C SER A 396 -10.03 -8.25 32.93
N THR A 397 -9.56 -7.10 33.42
CA THR A 397 -10.33 -5.89 33.77
C THR A 397 -10.62 -4.98 32.57
N LEU A 398 -9.77 -4.93 31.55
CA LEU A 398 -9.95 -4.07 30.39
C LEU A 398 -10.44 -4.92 29.22
N ARG A 399 -11.75 -5.13 29.08
CA ARG A 399 -12.27 -6.03 28.02
C ARG A 399 -12.42 -5.36 26.65
N ARG A 400 -12.39 -4.03 26.61
CA ARG A 400 -12.71 -3.28 25.40
C ARG A 400 -11.47 -2.71 24.71
N ARG A 401 -10.58 -2.03 25.45
CA ARG A 401 -9.45 -1.30 24.84
C ARG A 401 -8.23 -1.33 25.74
N LEU A 402 -7.07 -1.44 25.12
CA LEU A 402 -5.77 -1.34 25.77
C LEU A 402 -4.99 -0.18 25.11
N PRO A 403 -4.62 0.88 25.85
CA PRO A 403 -3.68 1.87 25.33
C PRO A 403 -2.31 1.22 25.14
N VAL A 404 -1.75 1.37 23.94
CA VAL A 404 -0.44 0.86 23.55
C VAL A 404 0.41 2.02 23.07
N THR A 405 1.66 2.04 23.52
CA THR A 405 2.69 2.95 23.00
C THR A 405 3.68 2.12 22.21
N THR A 406 3.84 2.43 20.93
CA THR A 406 4.83 1.82 20.04
C THR A 406 5.87 2.87 19.70
N ILE A 407 7.15 2.49 19.74
CA ILE A 407 8.26 3.39 19.43
C ILE A 407 8.98 2.86 18.20
N LEU A 408 9.05 3.68 17.15
CA LEU A 408 9.80 3.40 15.94
C LEU A 408 11.03 4.29 15.87
N GLU A 409 12.21 3.72 15.69
CA GLU A 409 13.42 4.44 15.32
C GLU A 409 13.40 4.64 13.80
N ALA A 410 13.55 5.88 13.33
CA ALA A 410 13.58 6.18 11.91
C ALA A 410 14.71 5.39 11.24
N ALA A 411 14.43 4.76 10.10
CA ALA A 411 15.49 4.25 9.25
C ALA A 411 16.06 5.44 8.47
N GLU A 412 17.37 5.68 8.52
CA GLU A 412 18.00 6.62 7.59
C GLU A 412 17.71 6.15 6.15
N ASP A 413 17.28 7.09 5.32
CA ASP A 413 16.81 6.88 3.94
C ASP A 413 17.94 6.54 2.96
#